data_AF-A0A955Y8V4-F1
#
_entry.id   AF-A0A955Y8V4-F1
#
_cell.length_a   1.000
_cell.length_b   1.000
_cell.length_c   1.000
_cell.angle_alpha   90.00
_cell.angle_beta   90.00
_cell.angle_gamma   90.00
#
_symmetry.space_group_name_H-M   'P 1'
#
loop_
_entity.id
_entity.type
_entity.pdbx_description
1 polymer ?
#
loop_
_entity_poly.entity_id
_entity_poly.type
_entity_poly.pdbx_seq_one_letter_code
_entity_poly.pdbx_strand_id
1 'polypeptide(L)'
;MKLLGPLPFDLTAPAQSARLALSTWTSAESVVAEPLQETDGTAPGLSFLVDDEGRLLGFWLTFGDNYLDDGPGPARIPPFAEDLLEAATEEIWWERMKVAPLVGGRWKPIVVLEWPPELADRCGAPPPGQRALEEDEPEPERWGDEPETSWLEPVAERPPGFDEPEYIPTALRRWDDLPERRSIVTIVRGDMGRRAGIHDGHFALAAPPPQPVLVPEGLPLELWIAESAPEHVPKTSGLLDPVRLFGGRAAFPLPGWLVRDLEPTPADPDDLLPGELVARDIHSRFWGQVALAGTITVLVLLGVLGFSGGLHLAGLPRLESAAAVPPVDAQPAMSVCSADHRRFVDAFRCQVRHLAEG
;
A
#
# COMPACT_ATOMS: atom_id res chain seq x y z
N MET A 1 -11.88 16.21 -5.14
CA MET A 1 -11.46 14.99 -4.40
C MET A 1 -12.56 13.97 -4.54
N LYS A 2 -12.21 12.69 -4.73
CA LYS A 2 -13.15 11.58 -4.91
C LYS A 2 -12.72 10.37 -4.09
N LEU A 3 -13.69 9.50 -3.82
CA LEU A 3 -13.48 8.24 -3.14
C LEU A 3 -13.82 7.09 -4.10
N LEU A 4 -12.84 6.22 -4.39
CA LEU A 4 -13.00 5.10 -5.33
C LEU A 4 -12.97 3.76 -4.61
N GLY A 5 -13.93 2.88 -4.87
CA GLY A 5 -14.07 1.57 -4.21
C GLY A 5 -15.51 1.29 -3.76
N PRO A 6 -15.73 0.61 -2.61
CA PRO A 6 -14.74 -0.04 -1.76
C PRO A 6 -14.25 -1.37 -2.34
N LEU A 7 -13.02 -1.73 -2.01
CA LEU A 7 -12.41 -3.02 -2.30
C LEU A 7 -12.41 -3.89 -1.04
N PRO A 8 -12.44 -5.23 -1.17
CA PRO A 8 -12.40 -6.12 -0.02
C PRO A 8 -11.17 -5.85 0.86
N PHE A 9 -11.38 -5.82 2.18
CA PHE A 9 -10.32 -5.60 3.15
C PHE A 9 -10.40 -6.64 4.27
N ASP A 10 -9.35 -7.43 4.42
CA ASP A 10 -9.18 -8.39 5.50
C ASP A 10 -8.36 -7.76 6.62
N LEU A 11 -8.99 -7.62 7.80
CA LEU A 11 -8.39 -7.06 9.01
C LEU A 11 -7.22 -7.89 9.53
N THR A 12 -7.18 -9.19 9.23
CA THR A 12 -6.10 -10.09 9.64
C THR A 12 -4.90 -10.07 8.68
N ALA A 13 -5.10 -9.56 7.45
CA ALA A 13 -4.09 -9.46 6.41
C ALA A 13 -4.12 -8.07 5.72
N PRO A 14 -3.93 -6.97 6.48
CA PRO A 14 -4.10 -5.61 5.97
C PRO A 14 -3.13 -5.26 4.83
N ALA A 15 -1.84 -5.61 4.97
CA ALA A 15 -0.83 -5.36 3.93
C ALA A 15 -1.12 -6.12 2.63
N GLN A 16 -1.66 -7.35 2.71
CA GLN A 16 -2.03 -8.12 1.51
C GLN A 16 -3.25 -7.50 0.82
N SER A 17 -4.27 -7.12 1.59
CA SER A 17 -5.47 -6.43 1.09
C SER A 17 -5.10 -5.14 0.37
N ALA A 18 -4.19 -4.34 0.95
CA ALA A 18 -3.68 -3.12 0.35
C ALA A 18 -2.97 -3.34 -1.00
N ARG A 19 -2.08 -4.34 -1.09
CA ARG A 19 -1.38 -4.68 -2.35
C ARG A 19 -2.36 -5.13 -3.44
N LEU A 20 -3.35 -5.95 -3.08
CA LEU A 20 -4.40 -6.38 -4.02
C LEU A 20 -5.23 -5.19 -4.49
N ALA A 21 -5.58 -4.27 -3.59
CA ALA A 21 -6.30 -3.07 -3.96
C ALA A 21 -5.48 -2.18 -4.91
N LEU A 22 -4.20 -1.93 -4.60
CA LEU A 22 -3.32 -1.09 -5.40
C LEU A 22 -3.09 -1.65 -6.80
N SER A 23 -2.87 -2.96 -6.92
CA SER A 23 -2.75 -3.64 -8.22
C SER A 23 -4.04 -3.61 -9.04
N THR A 24 -5.21 -3.63 -8.37
CA THR A 24 -6.51 -3.44 -9.02
C THR A 24 -6.63 -2.02 -9.57
N TRP A 25 -6.21 -1.00 -8.80
CA TRP A 25 -6.24 0.39 -9.23
C TRP A 25 -5.32 0.66 -10.42
N THR A 26 -4.08 0.13 -10.42
CA THR A 26 -3.18 0.27 -11.57
C THR A 26 -3.67 -0.48 -12.80
N SER A 27 -4.32 -1.63 -12.61
CA SER A 27 -4.96 -2.37 -13.70
C SER A 27 -6.19 -1.64 -14.27
N ALA A 28 -6.96 -0.94 -13.42
CA ALA A 28 -8.13 -0.15 -13.82
C ALA A 28 -7.76 1.12 -14.61
N GLU A 29 -6.56 1.66 -14.42
CA GLU A 29 -6.01 2.70 -15.31
C GLU A 29 -5.63 2.15 -16.70
N SER A 30 -5.49 0.84 -16.86
CA SER A 30 -5.28 0.20 -18.15
C SER A 30 -6.61 -0.04 -18.87
N VAL A 31 -6.63 0.17 -20.19
CA VAL A 31 -7.83 0.21 -21.09
C VAL A 31 -8.71 -1.06 -21.06
N VAL A 32 -8.32 -2.10 -20.32
CA VAL A 32 -8.91 -3.45 -20.35
C VAL A 32 -9.81 -3.76 -19.14
N ALA A 33 -9.71 -3.01 -18.04
CA ALA A 33 -10.46 -3.31 -16.81
C ALA A 33 -11.63 -2.33 -16.58
N GLU A 34 -12.66 -2.79 -15.87
CA GLU A 34 -13.75 -1.92 -15.42
C GLU A 34 -13.19 -0.84 -14.47
N PRO A 35 -13.55 0.44 -14.66
CA PRO A 35 -13.09 1.49 -13.78
C PRO A 35 -13.67 1.31 -12.37
N LEU A 36 -12.84 1.57 -11.35
CA LEU A 36 -13.31 1.62 -9.97
C LEU A 36 -14.43 2.68 -9.85
N GLN A 37 -15.53 2.30 -9.22
CA GLN A 37 -16.69 3.18 -9.06
C GLN A 37 -16.46 4.18 -7.93
N GLU A 38 -17.02 5.38 -8.11
CA GLU A 38 -17.07 6.38 -7.07
C GLU A 38 -18.08 5.94 -6.00
N THR A 39 -17.69 6.05 -4.73
CA THR A 39 -18.48 5.63 -3.58
C THR A 39 -18.63 6.78 -2.58
N ASP A 40 -19.70 6.75 -1.79
CA ASP A 40 -19.93 7.65 -0.66
C ASP A 40 -19.24 7.17 0.63
N GLY A 41 -18.63 5.97 0.60
CA GLY A 41 -17.91 5.37 1.71
C GLY A 41 -18.79 4.64 2.72
N THR A 42 -20.07 4.37 2.42
CA THR A 42 -20.96 3.66 3.36
C THR A 42 -20.68 2.17 3.46
N ALA A 43 -20.21 1.56 2.37
CA ALA A 43 -19.94 0.13 2.34
C ALA A 43 -18.55 -0.17 2.93
N PRO A 44 -18.42 -1.22 3.78
CA PRO A 44 -17.17 -1.54 4.43
C PRO A 44 -16.11 -2.02 3.43
N GLY A 45 -14.85 -1.70 3.71
CA GLY A 45 -13.70 -2.06 2.89
C GLY A 45 -12.72 -0.91 2.70
N LEU A 46 -11.76 -1.14 1.80
CA LEU A 46 -10.70 -0.20 1.48
C LEU A 46 -11.03 0.59 0.22
N SER A 47 -11.08 1.91 0.34
CA SER A 47 -11.28 2.84 -0.77
C SER A 47 -10.05 3.73 -0.96
N PHE A 48 -9.89 4.28 -2.16
CA PHE A 48 -8.82 5.21 -2.49
C PHE A 48 -9.32 6.65 -2.45
N LEU A 49 -8.57 7.51 -1.76
CA LEU A 49 -8.73 8.95 -1.87
C LEU A 49 -7.92 9.43 -3.06
N VAL A 50 -8.59 10.02 -4.04
CA VAL A 50 -7.96 10.55 -5.25
C VAL A 50 -8.33 12.00 -5.48
N ASP A 51 -7.41 12.78 -6.04
CA ASP A 51 -7.71 14.13 -6.47
C ASP A 51 -8.41 14.16 -7.85
N ASP A 52 -8.74 15.36 -8.31
CA ASP A 52 -9.47 15.55 -9.56
C ASP A 52 -8.62 15.22 -10.80
N GLU A 53 -7.29 15.10 -10.64
CA GLU A 53 -6.35 14.67 -11.67
C GLU A 53 -6.10 13.14 -11.64
N GLY A 54 -6.77 12.42 -10.74
CA GLY A 54 -6.62 10.97 -10.56
C GLY A 54 -5.34 10.58 -9.81
N ARG A 55 -4.69 11.51 -9.10
CA ARG A 55 -3.51 11.19 -8.26
C ARG A 55 -3.97 10.65 -6.92
N LEU A 56 -3.26 9.63 -6.42
CA LEU A 56 -3.53 9.05 -5.10
C LEU A 56 -3.13 10.02 -3.99
N LEU A 57 -4.12 10.40 -3.18
CA LEU A 57 -3.95 11.17 -1.94
C LEU A 57 -3.75 10.25 -0.74
N GLY A 58 -4.34 9.05 -0.76
CA GLY A 58 -4.30 8.17 0.38
C GLY A 58 -5.36 7.07 0.36
N PHE A 59 -5.59 6.49 1.53
CA PHE A 59 -6.50 5.37 1.77
C PHE A 59 -7.64 5.78 2.68
N TRP A 60 -8.79 5.16 2.49
CA TRP A 60 -9.95 5.27 3.35
C TRP A 60 -10.44 3.87 3.71
N LEU A 61 -10.46 3.57 5.00
CA LEU A 61 -10.90 2.28 5.50
C LEU A 61 -12.21 2.47 6.26
N THR A 62 -13.30 1.98 5.69
CA THR A 62 -14.59 1.89 6.38
C THR A 62 -14.70 0.51 7.02
N PHE A 63 -14.78 0.44 8.35
CA PHE A 63 -14.86 -0.83 9.07
C PHE A 63 -16.25 -1.47 8.95
N GLY A 64 -16.30 -2.80 8.91
CA GLY A 64 -17.54 -3.57 8.91
C GLY A 64 -17.78 -4.32 10.23
N ASP A 65 -18.81 -5.15 10.26
CA ASP A 65 -19.22 -5.90 11.46
C ASP A 65 -18.12 -6.83 12.01
N ASN A 66 -17.23 -7.32 11.14
CA ASN A 66 -16.10 -8.18 11.52
C ASN A 66 -15.03 -7.45 12.36
N TYR A 67 -15.14 -6.13 12.51
CA TYR A 67 -14.22 -5.35 13.34
C TYR A 67 -14.16 -5.81 14.80
N LEU A 68 -15.26 -6.31 15.34
CA LEU A 68 -15.32 -6.75 16.74
C LEU A 68 -14.59 -8.07 16.97
N ASP A 69 -14.53 -8.90 15.93
CA ASP A 69 -13.90 -10.21 15.99
C ASP A 69 -12.40 -10.11 15.69
N ASP A 70 -12.05 -9.41 14.60
CA ASP A 70 -10.70 -9.37 14.03
C ASP A 70 -10.00 -8.01 14.18
N GLY A 71 -10.62 -7.06 14.87
CA GLY A 71 -10.07 -5.72 15.08
C GLY A 71 -8.79 -5.71 15.91
N PRO A 72 -8.06 -4.57 15.90
CA PRO A 72 -6.81 -4.44 16.61
C PRO A 72 -7.02 -4.46 18.12
N GLY A 73 -6.05 -5.01 18.84
CA GLY A 73 -5.93 -4.84 20.28
C GLY A 73 -5.41 -3.45 20.67
N PRO A 74 -5.28 -3.17 21.97
CA PRO A 74 -4.74 -1.91 22.45
C PRO A 74 -3.29 -1.71 22.02
N ALA A 75 -3.02 -0.56 21.41
CA ALA A 75 -1.70 -0.16 20.91
C ALA A 75 -1.51 1.35 21.10
N ARG A 76 -0.26 1.83 21.04
CA ARG A 76 0.06 3.27 21.08
C ARG A 76 0.30 3.89 19.69
N ILE A 77 0.29 3.06 18.65
CA ILE A 77 0.53 3.44 17.26
C ILE A 77 -0.76 3.19 16.47
N PRO A 78 -1.15 4.08 15.52
CA PRO A 78 -2.38 3.93 14.76
C PRO A 78 -2.45 2.57 14.02
N PRO A 79 -3.55 1.81 14.16
CA PRO A 79 -3.67 0.49 13.58
C PRO A 79 -3.80 0.57 12.06
N PHE A 80 -3.32 -0.48 11.38
CA PHE A 80 -3.37 -0.68 9.93
C PHE A 80 -2.64 0.39 9.07
N ALA A 81 -2.33 1.57 9.61
CA ALA A 81 -1.63 2.62 8.89
C ALA A 81 -0.24 2.17 8.45
N GLU A 82 0.50 1.46 9.32
CA GLU A 82 1.79 0.87 8.96
C GLU A 82 1.67 -0.07 7.77
N ASP A 83 0.75 -1.04 7.83
CA ASP A 83 0.55 -2.04 6.79
C ASP A 83 0.12 -1.45 5.45
N LEU A 84 -0.83 -0.50 5.48
CA LEU A 84 -1.33 0.19 4.29
C LEU A 84 -0.22 1.02 3.63
N LEU A 85 0.52 1.79 4.43
CA LEU A 85 1.61 2.63 3.93
C LEU A 85 2.81 1.79 3.49
N GLU A 86 3.13 0.70 4.17
CA GLU A 86 4.19 -0.23 3.77
C GLU A 86 3.88 -0.88 2.41
N ALA A 87 2.65 -1.36 2.22
CA ALA A 87 2.18 -1.85 0.93
C ALA A 87 2.27 -0.79 -0.17
N ALA A 88 1.88 0.46 0.16
CA ALA A 88 1.96 1.60 -0.74
C ALA A 88 3.41 1.91 -1.16
N THR A 89 4.38 1.83 -0.24
CA THR A 89 5.81 2.09 -0.54
C THR A 89 6.31 1.21 -1.68
N GLU A 90 5.89 -0.06 -1.70
CA GLU A 90 6.26 -0.99 -2.75
C GLU A 90 5.60 -0.57 -4.06
N GLU A 91 4.29 -0.64 -4.14
CA GLU A 91 3.60 -0.54 -5.42
C GLU A 91 3.79 0.86 -6.05
N ILE A 92 3.78 1.92 -5.26
CA ILE A 92 3.77 3.27 -5.81
C ILE A 92 5.15 3.65 -6.41
N TRP A 93 6.26 3.30 -5.75
CA TRP A 93 7.59 3.64 -6.27
C TRP A 93 8.13 2.59 -7.26
N TRP A 94 7.62 1.36 -7.25
CA TRP A 94 7.93 0.34 -8.27
C TRP A 94 7.10 0.51 -9.55
N GLU A 95 5.79 0.76 -9.43
CA GLU A 95 4.87 0.86 -10.58
C GLU A 95 4.71 2.29 -11.12
N ARG A 96 5.39 3.28 -10.52
CA ARG A 96 5.36 4.71 -10.90
C ARG A 96 3.95 5.32 -10.85
N MET A 97 3.20 4.99 -9.82
CA MET A 97 1.86 5.58 -9.63
C MET A 97 1.96 7.09 -9.42
N LYS A 98 0.93 7.81 -9.88
CA LYS A 98 0.82 9.25 -9.66
C LYS A 98 0.25 9.51 -8.27
N VAL A 99 0.98 10.28 -7.48
CA VAL A 99 0.62 10.61 -6.09
C VAL A 99 0.57 12.10 -5.84
N ALA A 100 -0.21 12.49 -4.83
CA ALA A 100 -0.24 13.84 -4.28
C ALA A 100 -0.56 13.80 -2.77
N PRO A 101 -0.25 14.86 -2.00
CA PRO A 101 0.67 15.94 -2.36
C PRO A 101 2.13 15.47 -2.25
N LEU A 102 2.96 15.96 -3.17
CA LEU A 102 4.42 15.79 -3.13
C LEU A 102 5.06 17.10 -2.66
N VAL A 103 5.67 17.08 -1.46
CA VAL A 103 6.32 18.25 -0.86
C VAL A 103 7.80 17.92 -0.67
N GLY A 104 8.68 18.66 -1.33
CA GLY A 104 10.13 18.43 -1.23
C GLY A 104 10.57 17.04 -1.70
N GLY A 105 9.84 16.43 -2.65
CA GLY A 105 10.11 15.07 -3.13
C GLY A 105 9.67 13.96 -2.17
N ARG A 106 8.96 14.30 -1.09
CA ARG A 106 8.32 13.35 -0.17
C ARG A 106 6.81 13.35 -0.38
N TRP A 107 6.21 12.17 -0.40
CA TRP A 107 4.77 12.02 -0.49
C TRP A 107 4.15 12.06 0.89
N LYS A 108 3.06 12.79 1.05
CA LYS A 108 2.35 12.93 2.33
C LYS A 108 0.98 12.26 2.27
N PRO A 109 0.90 10.92 2.28
CA PRO A 109 -0.37 10.20 2.20
C PRO A 109 -1.24 10.43 3.42
N ILE A 110 -2.54 10.25 3.22
CA ILE A 110 -3.55 10.24 4.28
C ILE A 110 -4.12 8.84 4.43
N VAL A 111 -4.35 8.39 5.66
CA VAL A 111 -5.12 7.17 5.96
C VAL A 111 -6.29 7.60 6.84
N VAL A 112 -7.51 7.46 6.31
CA VAL A 112 -8.75 7.71 7.06
C VAL A 112 -9.26 6.38 7.59
N LEU A 113 -9.44 6.30 8.90
CA LEU A 113 -10.06 5.17 9.60
C LEU A 113 -11.47 5.60 9.99
N GLU A 114 -12.49 4.95 9.43
CA GLU A 114 -13.90 5.25 9.68
C GLU A 114 -14.60 4.08 10.36
N TRP A 115 -15.13 4.32 11.56
CA TRP A 115 -16.11 3.44 12.21
C TRP A 115 -17.51 3.94 11.87
N PRO A 116 -18.30 3.20 11.08
CA PRO A 116 -19.63 3.63 10.67
C PRO A 116 -20.61 3.67 11.86
N PRO A 117 -21.81 4.24 11.69
CA PRO A 117 -22.78 4.45 12.76
C PRO A 117 -23.05 3.20 13.62
N GLU A 118 -23.11 2.03 13.00
CA GLU A 118 -23.37 0.75 13.66
C GLU A 118 -22.31 0.38 14.72
N LEU A 119 -21.06 0.82 14.53
CA LEU A 119 -19.97 0.65 15.50
C LEU A 119 -19.83 1.88 16.39
N ALA A 120 -19.98 3.08 15.83
CA ALA A 120 -19.84 4.34 16.56
C ALA A 120 -20.85 4.47 17.71
N ASP A 121 -22.12 4.09 17.50
CA ASP A 121 -23.19 4.17 18.51
C ASP A 121 -22.95 3.26 19.72
N ARG A 122 -22.05 2.28 19.58
CA ARG A 122 -21.69 1.32 20.63
C ARG A 122 -20.40 1.68 21.35
N CYS A 123 -19.71 2.72 20.90
CA CYS A 123 -18.47 3.18 21.48
C CYS A 123 -18.72 3.84 22.85
N GLY A 124 -17.81 3.62 23.79
CA GLY A 124 -17.80 4.32 25.08
C GLY A 124 -17.37 5.79 25.00
N ALA A 125 -17.02 6.30 23.80
CA ALA A 125 -16.70 7.70 23.61
C ALA A 125 -17.94 8.56 23.91
N PRO A 126 -17.79 9.67 24.65
CA PRO A 126 -18.90 10.51 25.02
C PRO A 126 -19.59 11.05 23.76
N PRO A 127 -20.93 11.04 23.70
CA PRO A 127 -21.64 11.64 22.59
C PRO A 127 -21.32 13.14 22.52
N PRO A 128 -21.20 13.69 21.30
CA PRO A 128 -20.82 15.08 21.09
C PRO A 128 -21.83 16.04 21.71
N GLY A 129 -21.33 17.11 22.35
CA GLY A 129 -22.11 18.10 23.10
C GLY A 129 -22.13 17.85 24.61
N GLN A 130 -21.79 16.64 25.07
CA GLN A 130 -21.63 16.36 26.49
C GLN A 130 -20.13 16.36 26.82
N ARG A 131 -19.72 17.20 27.77
CA ARG A 131 -18.40 17.04 28.40
C ARG A 131 -18.34 15.58 28.86
N ALA A 132 -17.27 14.86 28.51
CA ALA A 132 -16.83 13.78 29.38
C ALA A 132 -16.81 14.40 30.77
N LEU A 133 -17.51 13.81 31.74
CA LEU A 133 -17.28 14.19 33.13
C LEU A 133 -15.79 13.91 33.32
N GLU A 134 -14.97 14.96 33.25
CA GLU A 134 -13.65 14.95 33.83
C GLU A 134 -13.94 14.46 35.26
N GLU A 135 -13.52 13.25 35.60
CA GLU A 135 -13.48 12.85 37.00
C GLU A 135 -12.77 14.00 37.69
N ASP A 136 -13.53 14.77 38.49
CA ASP A 136 -13.06 15.97 39.14
C ASP A 136 -11.66 15.68 39.66
N GLU A 137 -10.63 16.40 39.16
CA GLU A 137 -9.41 16.54 39.94
C GLU A 137 -9.89 16.87 41.34
N PRO A 138 -9.62 16.03 42.36
CA PRO A 138 -10.18 16.26 43.67
C PRO A 138 -9.79 17.67 44.05
N GLU A 139 -10.79 18.55 44.17
CA GLU A 139 -10.55 19.95 44.52
C GLU A 139 -9.56 19.95 45.67
N PRO A 140 -8.43 20.68 45.58
CA PRO A 140 -7.45 20.68 46.65
C PRO A 140 -8.20 21.10 47.90
N GLU A 141 -8.32 20.17 48.87
CA GLU A 141 -9.09 20.29 50.09
C GLU A 141 -8.95 21.72 50.64
N ARG A 142 -9.93 22.56 50.33
CA ARG A 142 -10.01 23.89 50.88
C ARG A 142 -10.58 23.70 52.27
N TRP A 143 -9.72 23.29 53.20
CA TRP A 143 -9.98 23.45 54.63
C TRP A 143 -10.28 24.92 54.87
N GLY A 144 -11.57 25.19 55.05
CA GLY A 144 -12.12 26.48 55.38
C GLY A 144 -13.49 26.26 55.97
N ASP A 145 -13.50 25.89 57.24
CA ASP A 145 -14.61 25.92 58.20
C ASP A 145 -15.92 26.56 57.68
N GLU A 146 -16.81 25.76 57.10
CA GLU A 146 -18.23 26.12 57.02
C GLU A 146 -18.94 25.53 58.25
N PRO A 147 -19.61 26.34 59.08
CA PRO A 147 -20.38 25.81 60.19
C PRO A 147 -21.59 25.03 59.65
N GLU A 148 -21.78 23.82 60.20
CA GLU A 148 -22.93 22.94 59.95
C GLU A 148 -24.26 23.73 60.06
N THR A 149 -24.81 24.17 58.92
CA THR A 149 -26.17 24.70 58.89
C THR A 149 -27.13 23.51 58.86
N SER A 150 -27.72 23.26 60.03
CA SER A 150 -28.81 22.33 60.25
C SER A 150 -29.93 22.54 59.22
N TRP A 151 -30.36 21.47 58.57
CA TRP A 151 -31.37 21.40 57.49
C TRP A 151 -32.78 21.91 57.86
N LEU A 152 -32.95 22.58 59.00
CA LEU A 152 -34.25 22.98 59.57
C LEU A 152 -34.34 24.46 59.98
N GLU A 153 -33.43 25.32 59.52
CA GLU A 153 -33.65 26.77 59.69
C GLU A 153 -34.52 27.34 58.55
N PRO A 154 -35.59 28.10 58.88
CA PRO A 154 -36.44 28.71 57.89
C PRO A 154 -35.62 29.75 57.11
N VAL A 155 -35.56 29.57 55.79
CA VAL A 155 -34.85 30.45 54.86
C VAL A 155 -35.34 31.89 55.05
N ALA A 156 -34.52 32.70 55.71
CA ALA A 156 -34.74 34.14 55.78
C ALA A 156 -34.69 34.70 54.34
N GLU A 157 -35.63 35.59 54.07
CA GLU A 157 -35.90 36.20 52.77
C GLU A 157 -34.61 36.57 52.01
N ARG A 158 -34.45 35.96 50.83
CA ARG A 158 -33.36 36.21 49.90
C ARG A 158 -33.33 37.72 49.59
N PRO A 159 -32.20 38.42 49.77
CA PRO A 159 -32.13 39.85 49.47
C PRO A 159 -32.45 40.09 47.98
N PRO A 160 -33.27 41.11 47.66
CA PRO A 160 -33.60 41.42 46.27
C PRO A 160 -32.35 41.99 45.59
N GLY A 161 -31.84 41.27 44.59
CA GLY A 161 -30.61 41.64 43.89
C GLY A 161 -29.68 40.47 43.55
N PHE A 162 -30.06 39.22 43.82
CA PHE A 162 -29.44 38.10 43.11
C PHE A 162 -30.06 38.02 41.72
N ASP A 163 -29.31 38.57 40.78
CA ASP A 163 -29.58 38.61 39.36
C ASP A 163 -30.01 37.25 38.81
N GLU A 164 -30.82 37.33 37.76
CA GLU A 164 -31.26 36.25 36.88
C GLU A 164 -30.17 35.19 36.70
N PRO A 165 -30.53 33.89 36.56
CA PRO A 165 -29.56 32.90 36.12
C PRO A 165 -28.90 33.47 34.87
N GLU A 166 -27.59 33.70 34.97
CA GLU A 166 -26.74 34.22 33.92
C GLU A 166 -27.21 33.61 32.60
N TYR A 167 -27.73 34.44 31.71
CA TYR A 167 -28.18 34.01 30.39
C TYR A 167 -26.96 33.43 29.70
N ILE A 168 -26.76 32.12 29.82
CA ILE A 168 -25.81 31.37 29.03
C ILE A 168 -26.31 31.58 27.60
N PRO A 169 -25.59 32.34 26.76
CA PRO A 169 -26.07 32.66 25.43
C PRO A 169 -26.39 31.35 24.71
N THR A 170 -27.56 31.30 24.06
CA THR A 170 -28.02 30.16 23.25
C THR A 170 -27.03 29.78 22.13
N ALA A 171 -25.97 30.57 21.93
CA ALA A 171 -24.75 30.22 21.18
C ALA A 171 -24.02 28.95 21.68
N LEU A 172 -24.32 28.45 22.88
CA LEU A 172 -23.79 27.18 23.40
C LEU A 172 -24.60 25.94 22.99
N ARG A 173 -25.69 26.10 22.24
CA ARG A 173 -26.37 24.97 21.58
C ARG A 173 -25.67 24.66 20.27
N ARG A 174 -24.45 24.16 20.38
CA ARG A 174 -23.52 24.09 19.24
C ARG A 174 -23.99 23.14 18.14
N TRP A 175 -24.92 22.22 18.43
CA TRP A 175 -25.27 21.09 17.56
C TRP A 175 -26.67 20.47 17.78
N ASP A 176 -27.73 21.28 17.90
CA ASP A 176 -29.10 20.78 18.13
C ASP A 176 -29.65 19.86 16.99
N ASP A 177 -29.12 20.00 15.76
CA ASP A 177 -29.64 19.35 14.55
C ASP A 177 -28.66 18.35 13.88
N LEU A 178 -27.75 17.73 14.65
CA LEU A 178 -26.84 16.74 14.06
C LEU A 178 -27.59 15.48 13.57
N PRO A 179 -27.22 14.93 12.40
CA PRO A 179 -27.87 13.74 11.85
C PRO A 179 -27.80 12.57 12.84
N GLU A 180 -28.86 11.77 12.92
CA GLU A 180 -28.95 10.64 13.86
C GLU A 180 -27.86 9.58 13.63
N ARG A 181 -27.42 9.40 12.38
CA ARG A 181 -26.39 8.42 11.99
C ARG A 181 -25.04 9.08 11.87
N ARG A 182 -24.11 8.68 12.73
CA ARG A 182 -22.84 9.37 12.98
C ARG A 182 -21.69 8.40 12.94
N SER A 183 -20.70 8.63 12.07
CA SER A 183 -19.47 7.83 12.10
C SER A 183 -18.49 8.41 13.13
N ILE A 184 -17.51 7.61 13.56
CA ILE A 184 -16.29 8.09 14.20
C ILE A 184 -15.16 8.02 13.18
N VAL A 185 -14.30 9.03 13.15
CA VAL A 185 -13.20 9.11 12.19
C VAL A 185 -11.88 9.45 12.87
N THR A 186 -10.82 8.82 12.39
CA THR A 186 -9.45 9.12 12.76
C THR A 186 -8.65 9.30 11.48
N ILE A 187 -7.85 10.36 11.40
CA ILE A 187 -6.99 10.62 10.25
C ILE A 187 -5.54 10.46 10.65
N VAL A 188 -4.80 9.65 9.90
CA VAL A 188 -3.36 9.45 10.05
C VAL A 188 -2.68 10.07 8.83
N ARG A 189 -1.63 10.85 9.06
CA ARG A 189 -0.82 11.45 8.00
C ARG A 189 0.54 10.77 7.96
N GLY A 190 0.89 10.24 6.79
CA GLY A 190 2.21 9.72 6.51
C GLY A 190 3.15 10.76 5.92
N ASP A 191 4.44 10.47 6.00
CA ASP A 191 5.51 11.19 5.32
C ASP A 191 6.53 10.23 4.74
N MET A 192 6.34 9.89 3.47
CA MET A 192 7.10 8.86 2.77
C MET A 192 8.17 9.48 1.89
N GLY A 193 9.40 9.04 2.09
CA GLY A 193 10.57 9.48 1.36
C GLY A 193 11.23 8.37 0.55
N ARG A 194 12.01 8.81 -0.43
CA ARG A 194 12.93 7.95 -1.16
C ARG A 194 14.33 8.54 -1.06
N ARG A 195 15.28 7.79 -0.48
CA ARG A 195 16.69 8.16 -0.39
C ARG A 195 17.54 7.10 -1.07
N ALA A 196 18.21 7.43 -2.18
CA ALA A 196 19.29 6.65 -2.80
C ALA A 196 19.19 5.10 -2.70
N GLY A 197 18.02 4.52 -2.99
CA GLY A 197 17.81 3.05 -2.93
C GLY A 197 17.16 2.52 -1.65
N ILE A 198 16.81 3.38 -0.69
CA ILE A 198 16.09 3.05 0.53
C ILE A 198 14.78 3.84 0.57
N HIS A 199 13.70 3.18 0.98
CA HIS A 199 12.47 3.85 1.36
C HIS A 199 12.44 4.09 2.86
N ASP A 200 12.07 5.30 3.25
CA ASP A 200 11.81 5.65 4.65
C ASP A 200 10.46 6.33 4.80
N GLY A 201 9.90 6.27 5.99
CA GLY A 201 8.71 7.05 6.29
C GLY A 201 8.37 7.01 7.76
N HIS A 202 7.58 7.99 8.18
CA HIS A 202 6.93 8.01 9.47
C HIS A 202 5.47 8.38 9.26
N PHE A 203 4.63 8.06 10.22
CA PHE A 203 3.23 8.41 10.22
C PHE A 203 2.77 8.77 11.62
N ALA A 204 1.82 9.70 11.71
CA ALA A 204 1.30 10.16 12.98
C ALA A 204 -0.17 10.54 12.82
N LEU A 205 -0.87 10.64 13.94
CA LEU A 205 -2.22 11.18 13.96
C LEU A 205 -2.22 12.61 13.40
N ALA A 206 -3.14 12.88 12.48
CA ALA A 206 -3.37 14.20 11.92
C ALA A 206 -4.37 14.96 12.79
N ALA A 207 -3.88 15.95 13.53
CA ALA A 207 -4.75 16.81 14.32
C ALA A 207 -5.75 17.58 13.42
N PRO A 208 -7.01 17.75 13.85
CA PRO A 208 -7.91 18.68 13.18
C PRO A 208 -7.35 20.11 13.27
N PRO A 209 -7.45 20.90 12.19
CA PRO A 209 -6.97 22.28 12.21
C PRO A 209 -7.68 23.07 13.32
N PRO A 210 -6.98 23.98 14.02
CA PRO A 210 -7.60 24.86 15.00
C PRO A 210 -8.63 25.74 14.28
N GLN A 211 -9.92 25.50 14.54
CA GLN A 211 -10.95 26.21 13.81
C GLN A 211 -11.01 27.70 14.20
N PRO A 212 -11.05 28.62 13.23
CA PRO A 212 -11.58 29.95 13.48
C PRO A 212 -13.10 29.84 13.61
N VAL A 213 -13.61 29.91 14.86
CA VAL A 213 -15.00 30.24 15.24
C VAL A 213 -16.14 29.67 14.35
N LEU A 214 -16.85 28.66 14.88
CA LEU A 214 -18.24 28.29 14.57
C LEU A 214 -18.57 28.12 13.07
N VAL A 215 -18.30 26.94 12.52
CA VAL A 215 -18.94 26.50 11.26
C VAL A 215 -20.15 25.63 11.63
N PRO A 216 -21.40 26.11 11.49
CA PRO A 216 -22.60 25.37 11.91
C PRO A 216 -22.83 24.05 11.17
N GLU A 217 -22.19 23.89 10.01
CA GLU A 217 -22.30 22.70 9.16
C GLU A 217 -21.19 21.67 9.42
N GLY A 218 -20.25 21.95 10.33
CA GLY A 218 -19.07 21.12 10.57
C GLY A 218 -17.91 21.41 9.61
N LEU A 219 -16.73 20.87 9.93
CA LEU A 219 -15.50 21.03 9.17
C LEU A 219 -15.57 20.22 7.87
N PRO A 220 -15.36 20.82 6.68
CA PRO A 220 -15.14 20.03 5.47
C PRO A 220 -13.91 19.14 5.63
N LEU A 221 -14.03 17.84 5.36
CA LEU A 221 -12.92 16.90 5.45
C LEU A 221 -11.71 17.34 4.62
N GLU A 222 -11.95 17.92 3.44
CA GLU A 222 -10.92 18.42 2.54
C GLU A 222 -10.04 19.47 3.24
N LEU A 223 -10.65 20.31 4.09
CA LEU A 223 -9.93 21.33 4.84
C LEU A 223 -9.04 20.69 5.90
N TRP A 224 -9.55 19.67 6.62
CA TRP A 224 -8.73 18.91 7.56
C TRP A 224 -7.55 18.24 6.86
N ILE A 225 -7.79 17.57 5.72
CA ILE A 225 -6.73 16.91 4.95
C ILE A 225 -5.68 17.93 4.47
N ALA A 226 -6.10 19.09 3.96
CA ALA A 226 -5.20 20.10 3.42
C ALA A 226 -4.36 20.80 4.52
N GLU A 227 -4.98 21.13 5.65
CA GLU A 227 -4.39 21.98 6.70
C GLU A 227 -3.78 21.19 7.87
N SER A 228 -3.99 19.88 7.94
CA SER A 228 -3.45 19.04 9.02
C SER A 228 -1.93 19.06 9.07
N ALA A 229 -1.33 19.88 9.93
CA ALA A 229 0.10 19.76 10.22
C ALA A 229 0.35 18.46 11.03
N PRO A 230 1.42 17.70 10.73
CA PRO A 230 1.90 16.69 11.65
C PRO A 230 2.60 17.41 12.81
N GLU A 231 1.83 17.99 13.76
CA GLU A 231 2.29 18.37 15.12
C GLU A 231 1.20 19.14 15.89
N HIS A 232 1.16 18.90 17.20
CA HIS A 232 0.15 19.29 18.21
C HIS A 232 -1.22 18.63 18.02
N VAL A 233 -1.34 17.38 18.48
CA VAL A 233 -2.64 16.82 18.88
C VAL A 233 -3.22 17.78 19.93
N PRO A 234 -4.46 18.28 19.77
CA PRO A 234 -5.06 19.17 20.74
C PRO A 234 -5.08 18.46 22.11
N LYS A 235 -4.49 19.08 23.13
CA LYS A 235 -4.48 18.57 24.52
C LYS A 235 -5.87 18.49 25.14
N THR A 236 -6.88 19.03 24.48
CA THR A 236 -8.23 19.06 24.99
C THR A 236 -8.95 17.80 24.57
N SER A 237 -9.36 17.02 25.58
CA SER A 237 -10.54 16.14 25.62
C SER A 237 -11.86 16.82 25.19
N GLY A 238 -11.79 18.10 24.81
CA GLY A 238 -12.91 18.92 24.38
C GLY A 238 -13.45 18.47 23.03
N LEU A 239 -14.78 18.36 23.01
CA LEU A 239 -15.67 18.26 21.85
C LEU A 239 -15.03 18.81 20.57
N LEU A 240 -14.47 17.92 19.76
CA LEU A 240 -14.05 18.26 18.42
C LEU A 240 -15.30 18.41 17.54
N ASP A 241 -15.33 19.46 16.73
CA ASP A 241 -16.47 19.73 15.87
C ASP A 241 -16.64 18.60 14.82
N PRO A 242 -17.88 18.23 14.48
CA PRO A 242 -18.17 17.24 13.45
C PRO A 242 -17.52 17.61 12.12
N VAL A 243 -17.14 16.56 11.40
CA VAL A 243 -16.54 16.63 10.08
C VAL A 243 -17.56 16.12 9.07
N ARG A 244 -17.70 16.84 7.96
CA ARG A 244 -18.52 16.41 6.82
C ARG A 244 -17.73 15.42 5.97
N LEU A 245 -18.27 14.22 5.82
CA LEU A 245 -17.74 13.18 4.96
C LEU A 245 -18.41 13.20 3.57
N PHE A 246 -17.92 12.35 2.67
CA PHE A 246 -18.54 12.10 1.37
C PHE A 246 -20.01 11.64 1.51
N GLY A 247 -20.83 11.96 0.50
CA GLY A 247 -22.26 11.63 0.49
C GLY A 247 -23.11 12.46 1.46
N GLY A 248 -22.56 13.53 2.05
CA GLY A 248 -23.28 14.37 3.02
C GLY A 248 -23.40 13.76 4.41
N ARG A 249 -22.59 12.73 4.71
CA ARG A 249 -22.52 12.08 6.02
C ARG A 249 -21.74 12.96 7.00
N ALA A 250 -21.94 12.74 8.30
CA ALA A 250 -21.19 13.42 9.36
C ALA A 250 -20.42 12.41 10.21
N ALA A 251 -19.23 12.80 10.64
CA ALA A 251 -18.41 12.01 11.55
C ALA A 251 -17.80 12.84 12.65
N PHE A 252 -17.50 12.19 13.77
CA PHE A 252 -16.81 12.80 14.91
C PHE A 252 -15.35 12.40 14.89
N PRO A 253 -14.45 13.39 14.89
CA PRO A 253 -13.03 13.09 14.98
C PRO A 253 -12.70 12.56 16.38
N LEU A 254 -11.88 11.50 16.43
CA LEU A 254 -11.40 10.92 17.68
C LEU A 254 -9.88 11.15 17.81
N PRO A 255 -9.38 11.70 18.93
CA PRO A 255 -7.94 11.82 19.19
C PRO A 255 -7.36 10.46 19.63
N GLY A 256 -7.37 9.48 18.73
CA GLY A 256 -7.00 8.09 18.98
C GLY A 256 -7.66 7.17 17.97
N TRP A 257 -7.86 5.91 18.31
CA TRP A 257 -8.64 4.94 17.51
C TRP A 257 -9.42 4.02 18.43
N LEU A 258 -10.44 3.36 17.89
CA LEU A 258 -11.15 2.34 18.66
C LEU A 258 -10.41 1.02 18.56
N VAL A 259 -10.30 0.27 19.66
CA VAL A 259 -9.90 -1.14 19.60
C VAL A 259 -11.10 -2.03 19.27
N ARG A 260 -10.89 -3.33 19.09
CA ARG A 260 -11.97 -4.30 18.81
C ARG A 260 -13.14 -4.23 19.81
N ASP A 261 -12.86 -3.88 21.06
CA ASP A 261 -13.86 -3.74 22.13
C ASP A 261 -14.57 -2.37 22.10
N LEU A 262 -14.32 -1.56 21.07
CA LEU A 262 -14.84 -0.20 20.83
C LEU A 262 -14.45 0.83 21.89
N GLU A 263 -13.40 0.55 22.67
CA GLU A 263 -12.81 1.50 23.59
C GLU A 263 -11.81 2.42 22.86
N PRO A 264 -11.82 3.74 23.13
CA PRO A 264 -10.82 4.64 22.58
C PRO A 264 -9.44 4.31 23.17
N THR A 265 -8.44 4.22 22.29
CA THR A 265 -7.05 3.94 22.65
C THR A 265 -6.11 4.82 21.81
N PRO A 266 -5.06 5.39 22.42
CA PRO A 266 -4.82 5.51 23.86
C PRO A 266 -5.89 6.39 24.54
N ALA A 267 -6.04 6.24 25.86
CA ALA A 267 -7.01 7.04 26.63
C ALA A 267 -6.61 8.52 26.71
N ASP A 268 -5.30 8.78 26.83
CA ASP A 268 -4.72 10.12 26.80
C ASP A 268 -4.12 10.40 25.40
N PRO A 269 -4.49 11.49 24.72
CA PRO A 269 -3.85 11.91 23.48
C PRO A 269 -2.31 12.09 23.60
N ASP A 270 -1.78 12.40 24.78
CA ASP A 270 -0.33 12.54 25.00
C ASP A 270 0.41 11.19 24.95
N ASP A 271 -0.29 10.06 25.08
CA ASP A 271 0.28 8.71 24.95
C ASP A 271 0.42 8.24 23.48
N LEU A 272 -0.05 9.04 22.52
CA LEU A 272 0.06 8.76 21.10
C LEU A 272 1.52 8.80 20.64
N LEU A 273 1.98 7.70 20.03
CA LEU A 273 3.30 7.64 19.44
C LEU A 273 3.21 7.73 17.90
N PRO A 274 4.11 8.49 17.26
CA PRO A 274 4.29 8.37 15.81
C PRO A 274 4.83 6.97 15.49
N GLY A 275 4.35 6.38 14.41
CA GLY A 275 4.88 5.15 13.86
C GLY A 275 6.00 5.42 12.86
N GLU A 276 6.93 4.48 12.74
CA GLU A 276 8.01 4.51 11.76
C GLU A 276 7.85 3.33 10.81
N LEU A 277 8.02 3.59 9.51
CA LEU A 277 8.03 2.53 8.50
C LEU A 277 9.42 1.88 8.47
N VAL A 278 9.46 0.56 8.39
CA VAL A 278 10.71 -0.20 8.27
C VAL A 278 11.45 0.21 7.01
N ALA A 279 12.69 0.68 7.18
CA ALA A 279 13.54 1.05 6.06
C ALA A 279 13.85 -0.18 5.21
N ARG A 280 13.46 -0.16 3.94
CA ARG A 280 13.68 -1.28 3.01
C ARG A 280 14.64 -0.89 1.88
N ASP A 281 15.59 -1.78 1.61
CA ASP A 281 16.51 -1.67 0.48
C ASP A 281 15.87 -2.16 -0.82
N ILE A 282 15.70 -1.22 -1.74
CA ILE A 282 15.14 -1.35 -3.08
C ILE A 282 16.09 -2.12 -3.99
N HIS A 283 17.39 -1.94 -3.82
CA HIS A 283 18.38 -2.51 -4.72
C HIS A 283 18.42 -4.04 -4.63
N SER A 284 18.20 -4.60 -3.43
CA SER A 284 18.22 -6.05 -3.21
C SER A 284 17.22 -6.82 -4.09
N ARG A 285 15.99 -6.31 -4.26
CA ARG A 285 14.93 -6.98 -5.05
C ARG A 285 15.18 -6.86 -6.55
N PHE A 286 15.63 -5.70 -7.02
CA PHE A 286 16.02 -5.51 -8.43
C PHE A 286 17.21 -6.40 -8.80
N TRP A 287 18.27 -6.42 -7.99
CA TRP A 287 19.42 -7.31 -8.20
C TRP A 287 19.03 -8.78 -8.07
N GLY A 288 18.10 -9.13 -7.18
CA GLY A 288 17.53 -10.46 -7.07
C GLY A 288 16.81 -10.89 -8.35
N GLN A 289 15.98 -10.02 -8.93
CA GLN A 289 15.30 -10.28 -10.21
C GLN A 289 16.28 -10.34 -11.39
N VAL A 290 17.29 -9.47 -11.43
CA VAL A 290 18.36 -9.50 -12.45
C VAL A 290 19.17 -10.79 -12.32
N ALA A 291 19.50 -11.23 -11.10
CA ALA A 291 20.21 -12.47 -10.86
C ALA A 291 19.37 -13.70 -11.28
N LEU A 292 18.06 -13.69 -10.99
CA LEU A 292 17.12 -14.73 -11.43
C LEU A 292 16.99 -14.77 -12.96
N ALA A 293 16.81 -13.61 -13.60
CA ALA A 293 16.75 -13.50 -15.06
C ALA A 293 18.07 -13.95 -15.70
N GLY A 294 19.21 -13.59 -15.11
CA GLY A 294 20.53 -14.02 -15.53
C GLY A 294 20.71 -15.53 -15.44
N THR A 295 20.33 -16.14 -14.31
CA THR A 295 20.40 -17.60 -14.11
C THR A 295 19.51 -18.37 -15.08
N ILE A 296 18.28 -17.91 -15.30
CA ILE A 296 17.37 -18.51 -16.30
C ILE A 296 17.99 -18.40 -17.70
N THR A 297 18.51 -17.23 -18.07
CA THR A 297 19.13 -17.01 -19.38
C THR A 297 20.34 -17.93 -19.59
N VAL A 298 21.21 -18.06 -18.59
CA VAL A 298 22.37 -18.97 -18.63
C VAL A 298 21.93 -20.43 -18.74
N LEU A 299 20.93 -20.87 -17.99
CA LEU A 299 20.40 -22.24 -18.06
C LEU A 299 19.83 -22.55 -19.44
N VAL A 300 19.03 -21.64 -20.01
CA VAL A 300 18.49 -21.79 -21.37
C VAL A 300 19.63 -21.84 -22.40
N LEU A 301 20.61 -20.95 -22.29
CA LEU A 301 21.76 -20.92 -23.19
C LEU A 301 22.56 -22.23 -23.12
N LEU A 302 22.83 -22.75 -21.92
CA LEU A 302 23.51 -24.03 -21.72
C LEU A 302 22.69 -25.20 -22.29
N GLY A 303 21.37 -25.18 -22.14
CA GLY A 303 20.47 -26.16 -22.76
C GLY A 303 20.57 -26.15 -24.28
N VAL A 304 20.52 -24.96 -24.91
CA VAL A 304 20.65 -24.80 -26.36
C VAL A 304 22.03 -25.26 -26.85
N LEU A 305 23.11 -24.83 -26.18
CA LEU A 305 24.47 -25.23 -26.53
C LEU A 305 24.70 -26.73 -26.36
N GLY A 306 24.19 -27.33 -25.28
CA GLY A 306 24.26 -28.77 -25.03
C GLY A 306 23.52 -29.57 -26.09
N PHE A 307 22.31 -29.15 -26.46
CA PHE A 307 21.52 -29.78 -27.51
C PHE A 307 22.21 -29.67 -28.89
N SER A 308 22.69 -28.47 -29.23
CA SER A 308 23.44 -28.23 -30.47
C SER A 308 24.73 -29.05 -30.53
N GLY A 309 25.48 -29.14 -29.43
CA GLY A 309 26.68 -29.96 -29.33
C GLY A 309 26.38 -31.46 -29.43
N GLY A 310 25.29 -31.91 -28.81
CA GLY A 310 24.81 -33.29 -28.91
C GLY A 310 24.43 -33.67 -30.34
N LEU A 311 23.71 -32.81 -31.06
CA LEU A 311 23.41 -33.00 -32.48
C LEU A 311 24.67 -33.03 -33.34
N HIS A 312 25.63 -32.13 -33.08
CA HIS A 312 26.89 -32.14 -33.80
C HIS A 312 27.67 -33.44 -33.57
N LEU A 313 27.75 -33.93 -32.34
CA LEU A 313 28.44 -35.18 -32.02
C LEU A 313 27.72 -36.40 -32.60
N ALA A 314 26.39 -36.43 -32.56
CA ALA A 314 25.59 -37.50 -33.15
C ALA A 314 25.67 -37.52 -34.68
N GLY A 315 25.85 -36.36 -35.32
CA GLY A 315 26.02 -36.20 -36.75
C GLY A 315 27.44 -36.42 -37.27
N LEU A 316 28.43 -36.65 -36.39
CA LEU A 316 29.78 -36.97 -36.85
C LEU A 316 29.77 -38.33 -37.58
N PRO A 317 30.32 -38.40 -38.81
CA PRO A 317 30.37 -39.65 -39.55
C PRO A 317 31.22 -40.65 -38.77
N ARG A 318 30.60 -41.76 -38.35
CA ARG A 318 31.33 -42.89 -37.80
C ARG A 318 32.14 -43.50 -38.94
N LEU A 319 33.46 -43.29 -38.90
CA LEU A 319 34.39 -44.03 -39.74
C LEU A 319 34.36 -45.49 -39.26
N GLU A 320 33.52 -46.30 -39.89
CA GLU A 320 33.68 -47.74 -39.82
C GLU A 320 35.06 -48.07 -40.40
N SER A 321 35.87 -48.81 -39.64
CA SER A 321 37.17 -49.26 -40.11
C SER A 321 36.95 -50.05 -41.39
N ALA A 322 37.39 -49.51 -42.52
CA ALA A 322 37.39 -50.23 -43.79
C ALA A 322 38.02 -51.61 -43.57
N ALA A 323 37.32 -52.66 -43.98
CA ALA A 323 37.79 -54.02 -43.87
C ALA A 323 39.22 -54.12 -44.40
N ALA A 324 40.11 -54.79 -43.65
CA ALA A 324 41.51 -54.92 -44.00
C ALA A 324 41.65 -55.40 -45.45
N VAL A 325 42.31 -54.59 -46.28
CA VAL A 325 42.60 -54.93 -47.68
C VAL A 325 43.43 -56.22 -47.67
N PRO A 326 42.98 -57.31 -48.33
CA PRO A 326 43.79 -58.52 -48.39
C PRO A 326 45.11 -58.22 -49.10
N PRO A 327 46.23 -58.84 -48.68
CA PRO A 327 47.54 -58.59 -49.26
C PRO A 327 47.52 -58.91 -50.76
N VAL A 328 48.01 -57.97 -51.56
CA VAL A 328 48.13 -58.11 -53.02
C VAL A 328 49.24 -59.13 -53.31
N ASP A 329 48.88 -60.23 -53.99
CA ASP A 329 49.87 -61.21 -54.46
C ASP A 329 50.90 -60.55 -55.37
N ALA A 330 52.16 -60.97 -55.23
CA ALA A 330 53.30 -60.42 -55.96
C ALA A 330 53.07 -60.50 -57.48
N GLN A 331 52.95 -59.33 -58.13
CA GLN A 331 52.87 -59.27 -59.59
C GLN A 331 54.23 -59.66 -60.19
N PRO A 332 54.29 -60.60 -61.16
CA PRO A 332 55.54 -60.98 -61.79
C PRO A 332 56.09 -59.82 -62.62
N ALA A 333 57.37 -59.51 -62.41
CA ALA A 333 58.08 -58.45 -63.11
C ALA A 333 58.01 -58.68 -64.64
N MET A 334 57.31 -57.79 -65.35
CA MET A 334 57.35 -57.78 -66.82
C MET A 334 58.75 -57.37 -67.26
N SER A 335 59.51 -58.35 -67.77
CA SER A 335 60.78 -58.14 -68.43
C SER A 335 60.56 -57.37 -69.73
N VAL A 336 61.18 -56.19 -69.82
CA VAL A 336 61.03 -55.18 -70.89
C VAL A 336 61.70 -55.62 -72.22
N CYS A 337 61.87 -56.92 -72.43
CA CYS A 337 62.58 -57.51 -73.57
C CYS A 337 61.83 -58.68 -74.23
N SER A 338 60.51 -58.80 -74.05
CA SER A 338 59.73 -59.82 -74.75
C SER A 338 59.39 -59.40 -76.18
N ALA A 339 59.41 -60.36 -77.11
CA ALA A 339 59.12 -60.16 -78.54
C ALA A 339 57.71 -59.57 -78.81
N ASP A 340 56.81 -59.67 -77.83
CA ASP A 340 55.45 -59.13 -77.91
C ASP A 340 55.42 -57.61 -77.77
N HIS A 341 56.39 -56.99 -77.09
CA HIS A 341 56.48 -55.53 -77.04
C HIS A 341 56.83 -54.93 -78.42
N ARG A 342 57.71 -55.58 -79.19
CA ARG A 342 58.02 -55.14 -80.57
C ARG A 342 56.79 -55.27 -81.48
N ARG A 343 56.06 -56.38 -81.39
CA ARG A 343 54.82 -56.57 -82.16
C ARG A 343 53.76 -55.52 -81.83
N PHE A 344 53.62 -55.15 -80.56
CA PHE A 344 52.73 -54.08 -80.16
C PHE A 344 53.16 -52.71 -80.71
N VAL A 345 54.45 -52.37 -80.60
CA VAL A 345 54.97 -51.08 -81.10
C VAL A 345 54.84 -50.97 -82.63
N ASP A 346 55.08 -52.06 -83.36
CA ASP A 346 54.95 -52.06 -84.82
C ASP A 346 53.48 -51.99 -85.27
N ALA A 347 52.57 -52.68 -84.58
CA ALA A 347 51.13 -52.56 -84.83
C ALA A 347 50.62 -51.13 -84.54
N PHE A 348 51.11 -50.52 -83.45
CA PHE A 348 50.75 -49.15 -83.07
C PHE A 348 51.27 -48.12 -84.09
N ARG A 349 52.50 -48.28 -84.59
CA ARG A 349 53.05 -47.42 -85.66
C ARG A 349 52.27 -47.55 -86.96
N CYS A 350 51.79 -48.75 -87.29
CA CYS A 350 50.95 -48.98 -88.47
C CYS A 350 49.60 -48.27 -88.35
N GLN A 351 48.95 -48.32 -87.18
CA GLN A 351 47.71 -47.60 -86.91
C GLN A 351 47.86 -46.08 -86.99
N VAL A 352 48.93 -45.51 -86.41
CA VAL A 352 49.20 -44.07 -86.46
C VAL A 352 49.45 -43.62 -87.90
N ARG A 353 50.15 -44.42 -88.71
CA ARG A 353 50.39 -44.10 -90.12
C ARG A 353 49.10 -44.15 -90.94
N HIS A 354 48.23 -45.12 -90.67
CA HIS A 354 46.92 -45.23 -91.32
C HIS A 354 45.99 -44.06 -90.97
N LEU A 355 46.12 -43.49 -89.76
CA LEU A 355 45.38 -42.29 -89.32
C LEU A 355 45.98 -40.97 -89.85
N ALA A 356 47.22 -40.97 -90.33
CA ALA A 356 47.89 -39.77 -90.84
C ALA A 356 47.81 -39.62 -92.38
N GLU A 357 47.51 -40.71 -93.10
CA GLU A 357 47.38 -40.74 -94.56
C GLU A 357 45.90 -40.81 -95.04
N GLY A 358 44.93 -40.68 -94.12
CA GLY A 358 43.48 -40.71 -94.38
C GLY A 358 42.77 -39.45 -93.92
#